data_AF-A0A6J1VJA4-F1
#
_entry.id   AF-A0A6J1VJA4-F1
#
_cell.length_a   1.000
_cell.length_b   1.000
_cell.length_c   1.000
_cell.angle_alpha   90.00
_cell.angle_beta   90.00
_cell.angle_gamma   90.00
#
_symmetry.space_group_name_H-M   'P 1'
#
loop_
_entity.id
_entity.type
_entity.pdbx_description
1 polymer ?
#
loop_
_entity_poly.entity_id
_entity_poly.type
_entity_poly.pdbx_seq_one_letter_code
_entity_poly.pdbx_strand_id
1 'polypeptide(L)'
;MAETKEAHEEHDSATDNADDSNHDPQFEPIVSLPEQEIKTLEEDEEEVFKMRAKLFRFASENDLPEWKERGTGDVKLLKHKDKGTIRLLMRRDKTLKICANHYITPVMELKPNAGSDRAWVWNTHADFADESPKPELLAIRFLNAENAQKFKAKFEECRSEVDKKGKKETDKNDSADKIAEKLEDLSVKDECKELEKKEDKEKAEEKQ
;
A
#
# COMPACT_ATOMS: atom_id res chain seq x y z
N MET A 1 22.62 50.90 83.59
CA MET A 1 22.03 51.04 82.24
C MET A 1 22.85 50.13 81.34
N ALA A 2 22.68 48.81 81.42
CA ALA A 2 21.62 47.97 80.83
C ALA A 2 21.94 47.60 79.36
N GLU A 3 22.63 46.47 79.21
CA GLU A 3 22.77 45.67 78.00
C GLU A 3 21.40 45.17 77.51
N THR A 4 21.22 45.08 76.18
CA THR A 4 20.16 44.31 75.52
C THR A 4 20.78 43.69 74.26
N LYS A 5 21.17 42.40 74.28
CA LYS A 5 20.42 41.15 74.01
C LYS A 5 19.93 40.96 72.56
N GLU A 6 20.35 39.83 72.01
CA GLU A 6 20.11 39.23 70.70
C GLU A 6 18.63 39.11 70.30
N ALA A 7 18.38 39.16 68.98
CA ALA A 7 17.36 38.36 68.32
C ALA A 7 17.80 38.05 66.88
N HIS A 8 18.13 36.78 66.67
CA HIS A 8 18.25 36.14 65.37
C HIS A 8 16.83 35.84 64.87
N GLU A 9 16.45 36.34 63.69
CA GLU A 9 15.27 35.86 62.98
C GLU A 9 15.70 35.34 61.60
N GLU A 10 15.45 34.05 61.40
CA GLU A 10 15.55 33.32 60.15
C GLU A 10 14.51 33.89 59.17
N HIS A 11 14.95 34.34 57.99
CA HIS A 11 14.04 34.68 56.89
C HIS A 11 13.94 33.47 55.96
N ASP A 12 13.13 32.50 56.36
CA ASP A 12 12.63 31.44 55.48
C ASP A 12 11.39 31.94 54.70
N SER A 13 11.20 31.39 53.51
CA SER A 13 9.99 31.45 52.68
C SER A 13 9.59 32.81 52.11
N ALA A 14 10.00 33.05 50.86
CA ALA A 14 9.06 32.95 49.73
C ALA A 14 9.84 33.21 48.43
N THR A 15 10.23 32.14 47.75
CA THR A 15 10.39 32.21 46.29
C THR A 15 9.04 32.64 45.74
N ASP A 16 8.96 33.92 45.39
CA ASP A 16 7.91 34.50 44.57
C ASP A 16 7.90 33.72 43.26
N ASN A 17 7.13 32.64 43.25
CA ASN A 17 6.77 31.92 42.05
C ASN A 17 5.88 32.88 41.28
N ALA A 18 6.52 33.73 40.48
CA ALA A 18 5.88 34.47 39.42
C ALA A 18 5.05 33.45 38.64
N ASP A 19 3.75 33.54 38.89
CA ASP A 19 2.68 32.82 38.24
C ASP A 19 2.94 32.83 36.74
N ASP A 20 3.51 31.74 36.24
CA ASP A 20 3.56 31.40 34.83
C ASP A 20 2.13 31.00 34.44
N SER A 21 1.25 32.01 34.49
CA SER A 21 -0.13 31.97 34.06
C SER A 21 -0.09 31.78 32.56
N ASN A 22 0.14 30.53 32.15
CA ASN A 22 0.05 30.09 30.78
C ASN A 22 -1.37 30.41 30.32
N HIS A 23 -1.48 31.45 29.50
CA HIS A 23 -2.73 31.87 28.90
C HIS A 23 -3.25 30.73 28.01
N ASP A 24 -4.21 29.97 28.53
CA ASP A 24 -4.89 28.87 27.83
C ASP A 24 -6.37 29.23 27.61
N PRO A 25 -6.71 29.85 26.47
CA PRO A 25 -8.09 30.23 26.19
C PRO A 25 -8.99 28.99 26.05
N GLN A 26 -10.00 28.90 26.89
CA GLN A 26 -11.02 27.85 26.79
C GLN A 26 -12.03 28.18 25.69
N PHE A 27 -12.27 27.23 24.78
CA PHE A 27 -13.31 27.32 23.75
C PHE A 27 -14.41 26.29 24.00
N GLU A 28 -15.65 26.66 23.67
CA GLU A 28 -16.75 25.70 23.62
C GLU A 28 -16.64 24.84 22.35
N PRO A 29 -16.81 23.51 22.44
CA PRO A 29 -16.75 22.64 21.26
C PRO A 29 -17.85 22.98 20.26
N ILE A 30 -17.49 23.27 19.00
CA ILE A 30 -18.45 23.49 17.91
C ILE A 30 -19.16 22.17 17.54
N VAL A 31 -18.43 21.06 17.64
CA VAL A 31 -18.93 19.72 17.31
C VAL A 31 -18.43 18.70 18.33
N SER A 32 -19.24 17.69 18.62
CA SER A 32 -18.83 16.50 19.37
C SER A 32 -18.67 15.35 18.39
N LEU A 33 -17.44 14.84 18.28
CA LEU A 33 -17.13 13.70 17.42
C LEU A 33 -17.08 12.45 18.29
N PRO A 34 -17.86 11.40 17.97
CA PRO A 34 -17.74 10.13 18.68
C PRO A 34 -16.38 9.51 18.40
N GLU A 35 -15.87 8.74 19.37
CA GLU A 35 -14.69 7.91 19.14
C GLU A 35 -15.01 6.87 18.06
N GLN A 36 -14.10 6.73 17.09
CA GLN A 36 -14.27 5.84 15.96
C GLN A 36 -13.05 4.96 15.79
N GLU A 37 -13.27 3.65 15.73
CA GLU A 37 -12.24 2.70 15.36
C GLU A 37 -11.89 2.85 13.88
N ILE A 38 -10.65 3.29 13.61
CA ILE A 38 -10.12 3.40 12.26
C ILE A 38 -9.34 2.13 11.90
N LYS A 39 -9.71 1.51 10.78
CA LYS A 39 -8.97 0.38 10.22
C LYS A 39 -7.87 0.88 9.31
N THR A 40 -6.75 0.17 9.32
CA THR A 40 -5.58 0.50 8.48
C THR A 40 -5.75 -0.01 7.05
N LEU A 41 -6.60 -1.02 6.86
CA LEU A 41 -6.75 -1.77 5.61
C LEU A 41 -5.45 -2.48 5.21
N GLU A 42 -4.66 -2.86 6.21
CA GLU A 42 -3.40 -3.62 6.13
C GLU A 42 -3.51 -4.96 6.90
N GLU A 43 -4.69 -5.31 7.46
CA GLU A 43 -4.86 -6.43 8.40
C GLU A 43 -4.74 -7.83 7.73
N ASP A 44 -5.12 -7.92 6.45
CA ASP A 44 -5.04 -9.14 5.63
C ASP A 44 -3.67 -9.32 4.94
N GLU A 45 -2.71 -8.46 5.28
CA GLU A 45 -1.39 -8.45 4.68
C GLU A 45 -0.30 -8.80 5.70
N GLU A 46 0.78 -9.41 5.20
CA GLU A 46 1.98 -9.71 5.94
C GLU A 46 3.08 -8.71 5.59
N GLU A 47 3.72 -8.13 6.60
CA GLU A 47 4.85 -7.24 6.43
C GLU A 47 6.12 -8.04 6.12
N VAL A 48 6.51 -8.06 4.85
CA VAL A 48 7.69 -8.81 4.37
C VAL A 48 8.98 -7.99 4.53
N PHE A 49 8.85 -6.67 4.58
CA PHE A 49 9.96 -5.74 4.76
C PHE A 49 9.45 -4.44 5.35
N LYS A 50 10.24 -3.84 6.24
CA LYS A 50 10.02 -2.48 6.75
C LYS A 50 11.34 -1.76 6.96
N MET A 51 11.43 -0.53 6.47
CA MET A 51 12.62 0.29 6.67
C MET A 51 12.34 1.78 6.50
N ARG A 52 13.05 2.57 7.30
CA ARG A 52 13.08 4.03 7.19
C ARG A 52 13.67 4.49 5.86
N ALA A 53 12.96 5.37 5.15
CA ALA A 53 13.42 5.93 3.89
C ALA A 53 12.87 7.34 3.62
N LYS A 54 13.42 7.99 2.60
CA LYS A 54 12.91 9.23 2.01
C LYS A 54 12.56 8.99 0.54
N LEU A 55 11.34 9.33 0.16
CA LEU A 55 10.77 9.15 -1.18
C LEU A 55 10.70 10.47 -1.94
N PHE A 56 11.02 10.41 -3.22
CA PHE A 56 10.98 11.50 -4.19
C PHE A 56 10.11 11.12 -5.37
N ARG A 57 9.48 12.13 -5.95
CA ARG A 57 8.75 12.06 -7.22
C ARG A 57 9.48 12.92 -8.24
N PHE A 58 9.62 12.42 -9.45
CA PHE A 58 10.09 13.22 -10.58
C PHE A 58 8.95 14.06 -11.16
N ALA A 59 9.05 15.39 -11.09
CA ALA A 59 8.08 16.31 -11.64
C ALA A 59 8.49 16.69 -13.08
N SER A 60 8.05 15.90 -14.07
CA SER A 60 8.32 16.18 -15.49
C SER A 60 7.40 17.23 -16.10
N GLU A 61 6.35 17.63 -15.39
CA GLU A 61 5.37 18.65 -15.79
C GLU A 61 5.88 20.10 -15.64
N ASN A 62 6.95 20.29 -14.87
CA ASN A 62 7.61 21.59 -14.72
C ASN A 62 8.45 21.91 -15.96
N ASP A 63 8.67 23.20 -16.25
CA ASP A 63 9.58 23.67 -17.31
C ASP A 63 11.00 23.08 -17.19
N LEU A 64 11.43 22.79 -15.97
CA LEU A 64 12.65 22.07 -15.65
C LEU A 64 12.30 20.80 -14.86
N PRO A 65 12.56 19.61 -15.42
CA PRO A 65 12.32 18.35 -14.73
C PRO A 65 13.19 18.24 -13.48
N GLU A 66 12.55 18.02 -12.33
CA GLU A 66 13.23 18.01 -11.03
C GLU A 66 12.67 16.94 -10.08
N TRP A 67 13.48 16.56 -9.10
CA TRP A 67 13.07 15.67 -8.03
C TRP A 67 12.45 16.46 -6.87
N LYS A 68 11.17 16.22 -6.59
CA LYS A 68 10.45 16.79 -5.44
C LYS A 68 10.33 15.77 -4.33
N GLU A 69 10.53 16.18 -3.07
CA GLU A 69 10.30 15.30 -1.92
C GLU A 69 8.81 14.94 -1.84
N ARG A 70 8.50 13.64 -1.87
CA ARG A 70 7.13 13.12 -1.76
C ARG A 70 6.79 12.78 -0.31
N GLY A 71 7.75 12.23 0.45
CA GLY A 71 7.55 11.91 1.86
C GLY A 71 8.76 11.27 2.53
N THR A 72 8.81 11.36 3.86
CA THR A 72 9.79 10.68 4.71
C THR A 72 9.04 9.83 5.73
N GLY A 73 9.45 8.57 5.89
CA GLY A 73 8.75 7.61 6.76
C GLY A 73 9.24 6.17 6.57
N ASP A 74 8.46 5.22 7.05
CA ASP A 74 8.75 3.79 6.87
C ASP A 74 8.13 3.27 5.57
N VAL A 75 8.97 2.73 4.68
CA VAL A 75 8.52 1.95 3.54
C VAL A 75 8.28 0.51 3.97
N LYS A 76 7.14 -0.05 3.55
CA LYS A 76 6.75 -1.43 3.78
C LYS A 76 6.53 -2.16 2.46
N LEU A 77 6.92 -3.42 2.42
CA LEU A 77 6.45 -4.37 1.40
C LEU A 77 5.43 -5.30 2.07
N LEU A 78 4.20 -5.24 1.60
CA LEU A 78 3.06 -5.94 2.19
C LEU A 78 2.56 -7.00 1.21
N LYS A 79 2.45 -8.25 1.68
CA LYS A 79 1.95 -9.38 0.90
C LYS A 79 0.57 -9.78 1.39
N HIS A 80 -0.42 -9.78 0.51
CA HIS A 80 -1.76 -10.23 0.85
C HIS A 80 -1.77 -11.75 1.12
N LYS A 81 -2.35 -12.17 2.25
CA LYS A 81 -2.35 -13.59 2.70
C LYS A 81 -3.03 -14.52 1.69
N ASP A 82 -4.22 -14.16 1.23
CA ASP A 82 -4.97 -15.00 0.28
C ASP A 82 -4.56 -14.77 -1.18
N LYS A 83 -4.51 -13.51 -1.61
CA LYS A 83 -4.25 -13.14 -3.01
C LYS A 83 -2.79 -13.24 -3.38
N GLY A 84 -1.85 -13.31 -2.44
CA GLY A 84 -0.41 -13.35 -2.70
C GLY A 84 0.13 -12.16 -3.50
N THR A 85 -0.67 -11.11 -3.71
CA THR A 85 -0.23 -9.87 -4.33
C THR A 85 0.66 -9.12 -3.36
N ILE A 86 1.67 -8.42 -3.87
CA ILE A 86 2.62 -7.67 -3.05
C ILE A 86 2.54 -6.19 -3.45
N ARG A 87 2.36 -5.31 -2.46
CA ARG A 87 2.37 -3.86 -2.66
C ARG A 87 3.45 -3.18 -1.84
N LEU A 88 3.92 -2.05 -2.36
CA LEU A 88 4.73 -1.10 -1.64
C LEU A 88 3.80 -0.07 -1.01
N LEU A 89 3.89 0.10 0.30
CA LEU A 89 3.14 1.10 1.06
C LEU A 89 4.11 1.95 1.87
N MET A 90 3.96 3.27 1.81
CA MET A 90 4.77 4.19 2.61
C MET A 90 3.90 5.31 3.16
N ARG A 91 4.06 5.63 4.45
CA ARG A 91 3.34 6.71 5.14
C ARG A 91 4.32 7.75 5.64
N ARG A 92 3.92 9.02 5.63
CA ARG A 92 4.71 10.12 6.17
C ARG A 92 4.68 10.11 7.70
N ASP A 93 5.79 10.49 8.32
CA ASP A 93 5.82 10.69 9.76
C ASP A 93 4.82 11.75 10.22
N LYS A 94 4.36 11.60 11.46
CA LYS A 94 3.45 12.51 12.17
C LYS A 94 2.05 12.59 11.57
N THR A 95 1.95 12.87 10.27
CA THR A 95 0.67 12.99 9.54
C THR A 95 0.07 11.65 9.16
N LEU A 96 0.86 10.57 9.09
CA LEU A 96 0.45 9.22 8.70
C LEU A 96 -0.20 9.10 7.30
N LYS A 97 -0.16 10.19 6.52
CA LYS A 97 -0.64 10.23 5.13
C LYS A 97 0.19 9.33 4.25
N ILE A 98 -0.47 8.58 3.38
CA ILE A 98 0.18 7.74 2.38
C ILE A 98 0.96 8.62 1.39
N CYS A 99 2.18 8.21 1.05
CA CYS A 99 3.02 8.87 0.06
C CYS A 99 3.47 7.95 -1.09
N ALA A 100 3.29 6.64 -0.94
CA ALA A 100 3.34 5.66 -2.02
C ALA A 100 2.40 4.50 -1.69
N ASN A 101 1.64 4.03 -2.68
CA ASN A 101 0.78 2.85 -2.58
C ASN A 101 0.58 2.26 -3.98
N HIS A 102 1.35 1.23 -4.32
CA HIS A 102 1.22 0.55 -5.62
C HIS A 102 1.65 -0.91 -5.52
N TYR A 103 1.12 -1.75 -6.39
CA TYR A 103 1.54 -3.14 -6.52
C TYR A 103 2.92 -3.25 -7.16
N ILE A 104 3.71 -4.23 -6.70
CA ILE A 104 4.92 -4.64 -7.40
C ILE A 104 4.51 -5.48 -8.59
N THR A 105 4.95 -5.09 -9.78
CA THR A 105 4.69 -5.82 -11.03
C THR A 105 5.96 -6.55 -11.51
N PRO A 106 5.82 -7.65 -12.27
CA PRO A 106 6.98 -8.39 -12.81
C PRO A 106 7.89 -7.58 -13.71
N VAL A 107 7.40 -6.49 -14.31
CA VAL A 107 8.17 -5.61 -15.21
C VAL A 107 8.88 -4.47 -14.49
N MET A 108 8.61 -4.26 -13.20
CA MET A 108 9.19 -3.17 -12.42
C MET A 108 10.67 -3.44 -12.12
N GLU A 109 11.55 -2.46 -12.35
CA GLU A 109 12.99 -2.59 -12.17
C GLU A 109 13.54 -1.43 -11.33
N LEU A 110 14.35 -1.76 -10.32
CA LEU A 110 15.08 -0.79 -9.51
C LEU A 110 16.40 -0.43 -10.21
N LYS A 111 16.51 0.80 -10.69
CA LYS A 111 17.73 1.35 -11.31
C LYS A 111 18.49 2.22 -10.31
N PRO A 112 19.84 2.14 -10.26
CA PRO A 112 20.63 3.02 -9.41
C PRO A 112 20.46 4.48 -9.84
N ASN A 113 20.35 5.40 -8.87
CA ASN A 113 20.32 6.83 -9.18
C ASN A 113 21.74 7.37 -9.41
N ALA A 114 21.96 8.12 -10.50
CA ALA A 114 23.26 8.74 -10.75
C ALA A 114 23.62 9.69 -9.59
N GLY A 115 24.83 9.51 -9.02
CA GLY A 115 25.31 10.31 -7.89
C GLY A 115 24.86 9.86 -6.50
N SER A 116 24.21 8.69 -6.36
CA SER A 116 23.95 8.10 -5.04
C SER A 116 24.07 6.58 -5.05
N ASP A 117 24.83 6.05 -4.09
CA ASP A 117 25.01 4.62 -3.79
C ASP A 117 23.89 4.03 -2.91
N ARG A 118 23.04 4.91 -2.36
CA ARG A 118 21.99 4.60 -1.38
C ARG A 118 20.58 4.94 -1.87
N ALA A 119 20.41 5.09 -3.18
CA ALA A 119 19.12 5.42 -3.78
C ALA A 119 18.79 4.58 -5.03
N TRP A 120 17.51 4.25 -5.16
CA TRP A 120 16.96 3.51 -6.30
C TRP A 120 15.83 4.29 -6.96
N VAL A 121 15.69 4.13 -8.26
CA VAL A 121 14.66 4.76 -9.10
C VAL A 121 13.85 3.67 -9.81
N TRP A 122 12.53 3.83 -9.85
CA TRP A 122 11.65 2.95 -10.62
C TRP A 122 10.42 3.70 -11.12
N ASN A 123 9.77 3.13 -12.14
CA ASN A 123 8.49 3.60 -12.66
C ASN A 123 7.35 2.75 -12.10
N THR A 124 6.24 3.38 -11.74
CA THR A 124 4.97 2.72 -11.44
C THR A 124 3.87 3.34 -12.29
N HIS A 125 3.01 2.50 -12.88
CA HIS A 125 1.93 2.97 -13.76
C HIS A 125 0.69 3.45 -12.99
N ALA A 126 0.51 3.00 -11.75
CA ALA A 126 -0.69 3.25 -10.97
C ALA A 126 -0.36 3.36 -9.46
N ASP A 127 0.33 4.43 -9.07
CA ASP A 127 0.44 4.84 -7.67
C ASP A 127 -0.90 5.42 -7.18
N PHE A 128 -1.36 4.95 -6.02
CA PHE A 128 -2.66 5.29 -5.43
C PHE A 128 -2.52 6.07 -4.11
N ALA A 129 -1.40 6.78 -3.93
CA ALA A 129 -1.18 7.55 -2.69
C ALA A 129 -2.12 8.76 -2.55
N ASP A 130 -2.63 9.30 -3.65
CA ASP A 130 -3.60 10.41 -3.69
C ASP A 130 -5.03 9.91 -4.00
N GLU A 131 -5.34 8.65 -3.63
CA GLU A 131 -6.66 7.99 -3.87
C GLU A 131 -7.12 7.96 -5.33
N SER A 132 -6.17 8.13 -6.25
CA SER A 132 -6.37 8.12 -7.69
C SER A 132 -5.14 7.48 -8.35
N PRO A 133 -5.31 6.57 -9.33
CA PRO A 133 -4.20 5.90 -9.96
C PRO A 133 -3.43 6.88 -10.85
N LYS A 134 -2.15 7.10 -10.55
CA LYS A 134 -1.27 7.98 -11.32
C LYS A 134 0.02 7.27 -11.73
N PRO A 135 0.50 7.47 -12.97
CA PRO A 135 1.83 7.04 -13.34
C PRO A 135 2.87 7.94 -12.67
N GLU A 136 3.86 7.34 -12.01
CA GLU A 136 4.87 8.05 -11.23
C GLU A 136 6.26 7.48 -11.50
N LEU A 137 7.24 8.38 -11.61
CA LEU A 137 8.65 8.01 -11.56
C LEU A 137 9.16 8.35 -10.15
N LEU A 138 9.45 7.32 -9.37
CA LEU A 138 9.77 7.43 -7.96
C LEU A 138 11.25 7.14 -7.73
N ALA A 139 11.83 7.86 -6.78
CA ALA A 139 13.15 7.54 -6.25
C ALA A 139 13.08 7.41 -4.73
N ILE A 140 13.72 6.39 -4.18
CA ILE A 140 13.81 6.16 -2.74
C ILE A 140 15.26 6.21 -2.29
N ARG A 141 15.52 6.90 -1.19
CA ARG A 141 16.84 7.02 -0.58
C ARG A 141 16.81 6.50 0.85
N PHE A 142 17.81 5.68 1.16
CA PHE A 142 18.01 5.11 2.49
C PHE A 142 19.13 5.84 3.24
N LEU A 143 19.28 5.52 4.53
CA LEU A 143 20.34 6.08 5.36
C LEU A 143 21.73 5.73 4.80
N ASN A 144 21.96 4.44 4.53
CA ASN A 144 23.25 3.88 4.10
C ASN A 144 23.09 3.00 2.84
N ALA A 145 24.18 2.77 2.11
CA ALA A 145 24.19 1.90 0.93
C ALA A 145 23.75 0.45 1.25
N GLU A 146 24.16 -0.10 2.40
CA GLU A 146 23.75 -1.43 2.85
C GLU A 146 22.22 -1.59 2.96
N ASN A 147 21.55 -0.57 3.52
CA ASN A 147 20.10 -0.54 3.65
C ASN A 147 19.42 -0.48 2.28
N ALA A 148 20.00 0.29 1.35
CA ALA A 148 19.53 0.31 -0.02
C ALA A 148 19.67 -1.06 -0.70
N GLN A 149 20.78 -1.77 -0.50
CA GLN A 149 20.94 -3.13 -1.05
C GLN A 149 19.97 -4.13 -0.41
N LYS A 150 19.73 -4.07 0.91
CA LYS A 150 18.73 -4.90 1.58
C LYS A 150 17.32 -4.68 1.01
N PHE A 151 16.94 -3.43 0.79
CA PHE A 151 15.67 -3.11 0.13
C PHE A 151 15.63 -3.70 -1.28
N LYS A 152 16.67 -3.49 -2.10
CA LYS A 152 16.71 -4.01 -3.47
C LYS A 152 16.58 -5.53 -3.51
N ALA A 153 17.36 -6.25 -2.69
CA ALA A 153 17.30 -7.70 -2.61
C ALA A 153 15.89 -8.18 -2.27
N LYS A 154 15.24 -7.55 -1.28
CA LYS A 154 13.89 -7.94 -0.86
C LYS A 154 12.83 -7.57 -1.91
N PHE A 155 13.00 -6.44 -2.58
CA PHE A 155 12.13 -6.03 -3.67
C PHE A 155 12.20 -6.98 -4.87
N GLU A 156 13.41 -7.42 -5.26
CA GLU A 156 13.62 -8.37 -6.34
C GLU A 156 13.10 -9.78 -6.00
N GLU A 157 13.21 -10.19 -4.74
CA GLU A 157 12.56 -11.41 -4.23
C GLU A 157 11.04 -11.34 -4.39
N CYS A 158 10.42 -10.25 -3.90
CA CYS A 158 8.98 -10.02 -4.05
C CYS A 158 8.54 -9.99 -5.52
N ARG A 159 9.29 -9.29 -6.38
CA ARG A 159 9.03 -9.25 -7.83
C ARG A 159 9.06 -10.65 -8.45
N SER A 160 10.05 -11.47 -8.06
CA SER A 160 10.21 -12.84 -8.55
C SER A 160 9.07 -13.76 -8.07
N GLU A 161 8.57 -13.56 -6.84
CA GLU A 161 7.39 -14.28 -6.35
C GLU A 161 6.14 -13.95 -7.17
N VAL A 162 5.91 -12.66 -7.46
CA VAL A 162 4.77 -12.20 -8.26
C VAL A 162 4.85 -12.75 -9.70
N ASP A 163 6.03 -12.75 -10.33
CA ASP A 163 6.23 -13.32 -11.67
C ASP A 163 5.93 -14.83 -11.72
N LYS A 164 6.44 -15.59 -10.74
CA LYS A 164 6.17 -17.04 -10.64
C LYS A 164 4.69 -17.34 -10.44
N LYS A 165 3.97 -16.50 -9.70
CA LYS A 165 2.54 -16.68 -9.47
C LYS A 165 1.73 -16.41 -10.75
N GLY A 166 2.04 -15.33 -11.47
CA GLY A 166 1.40 -15.01 -12.74
C GLY A 166 1.52 -16.13 -13.77
N LYS A 167 2.69 -16.79 -13.84
CA LYS A 167 2.92 -17.96 -14.71
C LYS A 167 2.12 -19.19 -14.29
N LYS A 168 2.04 -19.49 -13.00
CA LYS A 168 1.24 -20.63 -12.48
C LYS A 168 -0.27 -20.47 -12.72
N GLU A 169 -0.78 -19.24 -12.72
CA GLU A 169 -2.18 -18.96 -13.02
C GLU A 169 -2.48 -19.07 -14.53
N THR A 170 -1.54 -18.67 -15.39
CA THR A 170 -1.66 -18.84 -16.85
C THR A 170 -1.59 -20.32 -17.26
N ASP A 171 -0.68 -21.12 -16.69
CA ASP A 171 -0.60 -22.57 -16.97
C ASP A 171 -1.87 -23.33 -16.54
N LYS A 172 -2.55 -22.89 -15.47
CA LYS A 172 -3.81 -23.49 -15.00
C LYS A 172 -5.00 -23.11 -15.86
N ASN A 173 -5.07 -21.86 -16.34
CA ASN A 173 -6.12 -21.45 -17.26
C ASN A 173 -5.96 -22.10 -18.64
N ASP A 174 -4.74 -22.23 -19.15
CA ASP A 174 -4.46 -22.98 -20.40
C ASP A 174 -4.88 -24.46 -20.29
N SER A 175 -4.76 -25.06 -19.10
CA SER A 175 -5.25 -26.41 -18.85
C SER A 175 -6.77 -26.47 -18.73
N ALA A 176 -7.43 -25.44 -18.21
CA ALA A 176 -8.89 -25.37 -18.09
C ALA A 176 -9.55 -25.11 -19.45
N ASP A 177 -8.98 -24.22 -20.27
CA ASP A 177 -9.43 -23.94 -21.64
C ASP A 177 -9.27 -25.18 -22.55
N LYS A 178 -8.16 -25.92 -22.42
CA LYS A 178 -7.98 -27.21 -23.12
C LYS A 178 -8.94 -28.31 -22.65
N ILE A 179 -9.38 -28.28 -21.39
CA ILE A 179 -10.39 -29.22 -20.87
C ILE A 179 -11.77 -28.82 -21.37
N ALA A 180 -12.09 -27.53 -21.46
CA ALA A 180 -13.33 -27.02 -22.03
C ALA A 180 -13.45 -27.35 -23.52
N GLU A 181 -12.40 -27.11 -24.32
CA GLU A 181 -12.37 -27.50 -25.75
C GLU A 181 -12.54 -29.01 -25.93
N LYS A 182 -11.91 -29.84 -25.08
CA LYS A 182 -12.09 -31.31 -25.13
C LYS A 182 -13.48 -31.78 -24.70
N LEU A 183 -14.15 -31.05 -23.79
CA LEU A 183 -15.50 -31.38 -23.33
C LEU A 183 -16.54 -31.03 -24.39
N GLU A 184 -16.33 -29.96 -25.16
CA GLU A 184 -17.17 -29.58 -26.30
C GLU A 184 -17.03 -30.57 -27.47
N ASP A 185 -15.80 -31.04 -27.76
CA ASP A 185 -15.55 -32.06 -28.81
C ASP A 185 -16.14 -33.45 -28.49
N LEU A 186 -16.39 -33.75 -27.20
CA LEU A 186 -17.01 -35.00 -26.74
C LEU A 186 -18.54 -34.95 -26.67
N SER A 187 -19.17 -33.77 -26.81
CA SER A 187 -20.63 -33.61 -26.66
C SER A 187 -21.43 -33.63 -27.96
N VAL A 188 -20.82 -33.99 -29.11
CA VAL A 188 -21.54 -34.09 -30.39
C VAL A 188 -21.38 -35.49 -31.00
N LYS A 189 -22.14 -36.44 -30.47
CA LYS A 189 -22.81 -37.55 -31.20
C LYS A 189 -23.56 -38.43 -30.20
N ASP A 190 -24.77 -38.81 -30.59
CA ASP A 190 -25.75 -39.64 -29.86
C ASP A 190 -26.53 -38.82 -28.80
N GLU A 191 -27.80 -38.43 -28.95
CA GLU A 191 -28.94 -38.94 -29.72
C GLU A 191 -29.91 -37.77 -30.01
N CYS A 192 -30.01 -37.31 -31.26
CA CYS A 192 -31.09 -36.42 -31.70
C CYS A 192 -31.41 -36.71 -33.17
N LYS A 193 -31.80 -37.95 -33.46
CA LYS A 193 -32.35 -38.34 -34.78
C LYS A 193 -33.56 -39.27 -34.72
N GLU A 194 -34.14 -39.55 -33.55
CA GLU A 194 -35.35 -40.41 -33.46
C GLU A 194 -36.65 -39.69 -33.07
N LEU A 195 -36.67 -38.38 -32.82
CA LEU A 195 -37.90 -37.67 -32.40
C LEU A 195 -38.66 -36.94 -33.51
N GLU A 196 -38.06 -36.69 -34.68
CA GLU A 196 -38.77 -35.99 -35.77
C GLU A 196 -39.61 -36.90 -36.69
N LYS A 197 -39.59 -38.22 -36.49
CA LYS A 197 -40.42 -39.17 -37.28
C LYS A 197 -41.71 -39.61 -36.61
N LYS A 198 -42.00 -39.16 -35.38
CA LYS A 198 -43.24 -39.53 -34.66
C LYS A 198 -44.35 -38.48 -34.69
N GLU A 199 -44.05 -37.20 -34.93
CA GLU A 199 -45.10 -36.15 -34.97
C GLU A 199 -45.87 -36.07 -36.30
N ASP A 200 -45.36 -36.62 -37.40
CA ASP A 200 -46.08 -36.61 -38.69
C ASP A 200 -47.08 -37.76 -38.89
N LYS A 201 -47.14 -38.73 -37.96
CA LYS A 201 -48.10 -39.85 -38.05
C LYS A 201 -49.36 -39.70 -37.20
N GLU A 202 -49.40 -38.75 -36.26
CA GLU A 202 -50.57 -38.55 -35.38
C GLU A 202 -51.53 -37.44 -35.86
N LYS A 203 -51.15 -36.63 -36.86
CA LYS A 203 -52.03 -35.60 -37.44
C LYS A 203 -52.85 -36.03 -38.67
N ALA A 204 -52.77 -37.29 -39.08
CA ALA A 204 -53.51 -37.81 -40.23
C ALA A 204 -54.77 -38.64 -39.88
N GLU A 205 -55.01 -38.98 -38.61
CA GLU A 205 -56.18 -39.78 -38.20
C GLU A 205 -57.28 -39.01 -37.43
N GLU A 206 -57.14 -37.70 -37.22
CA GLU A 206 -58.19 -36.88 -36.59
C GLU A 206 -58.92 -35.97 -37.60
N LYS A 207 -59.17 -36.50 -38.81
CA LYS A 207 -60.12 -35.94 -39.79
C LYS A 207 -60.76 -37.05 -40.62
N GLN A 208 -61.60 -37.86 -39.97
CA GLN A 208 -62.73 -38.52 -40.62
C GLN A 208 -63.87 -38.76 -39.64
#